data_AF-A0A931ZR29-F1
#
_entry.id   AF-A0A931ZR29-F1
#
_cell.length_a   1.000
_cell.length_b   1.000
_cell.length_c   1.000
_cell.angle_alpha   90.00
_cell.angle_beta   90.00
_cell.angle_gamma   90.00
#
_symmetry.space_group_name_H-M   'P 1'
#
loop_
_entity.id
_entity.type
_entity.pdbx_description
1 polymer ?
#
loop_
_entity_poly.entity_id
_entity_poly.type
_entity_poly.pdbx_seq_one_letter_code
_entity_poly.pdbx_strand_id
1 'polypeptide(L)'
;MLQESVFITPHDIIRDFSEYIENAGLQNSVDILEATYILGDSKELAKRIWKIEELNEKYLEILQKAQKMKNSHLITTRGRTKQLNSLNSKVKEIKEKYVKVLLGDPFLPSALLPKNYSRDQAGRLIKELF
;
A
#
# COMPACT_ATOMS: atom_id res chain seq x y z
N MET A 1 -8.45 4.76 -11.62
CA MET A 1 -9.11 6.09 -11.72
C MET A 1 -10.52 5.87 -12.25
N LEU A 2 -11.53 6.48 -11.63
CA LEU A 2 -12.94 6.25 -11.99
C LEU A 2 -13.31 6.94 -13.31
N GLN A 3 -12.98 8.23 -13.40
CA GLN A 3 -13.20 9.09 -14.56
C GLN A 3 -12.19 10.25 -14.49
N GLU A 4 -11.94 10.92 -15.61
CA GLU A 4 -11.12 12.13 -15.62
C GLU A 4 -11.72 13.21 -14.71
N SER A 5 -10.86 13.87 -13.93
CA SER A 5 -11.25 14.89 -12.94
C SER A 5 -12.19 14.43 -11.82
N VAL A 6 -12.37 13.11 -11.64
CA VAL A 6 -13.15 12.55 -10.53
C VAL A 6 -12.25 11.74 -9.61
N PHE A 7 -12.08 12.27 -8.40
CA PHE A 7 -11.33 11.63 -7.33
C PHE A 7 -12.30 11.15 -6.25
N ILE A 8 -12.07 9.94 -5.75
CA ILE A 8 -12.88 9.38 -4.67
C ILE A 8 -11.97 8.79 -3.60
N THR A 9 -12.46 8.81 -2.36
CA THR A 9 -11.80 8.20 -1.22
C THR A 9 -12.88 7.68 -0.26
N PRO A 10 -12.70 6.52 0.37
CA PRO A 10 -13.59 6.07 1.44
C PRO A 10 -13.26 6.70 2.80
N HIS A 11 -12.20 7.52 2.86
CA HIS A 11 -11.75 8.18 4.09
C HIS A 11 -12.54 9.46 4.30
N ASP A 12 -13.00 9.68 5.52
CA ASP A 12 -13.64 10.93 5.93
C ASP A 12 -12.58 12.02 6.08
N ILE A 13 -12.30 12.71 4.97
CA ILE A 13 -11.35 13.83 4.88
C ILE A 13 -12.05 15.14 4.54
N ILE A 14 -13.40 15.18 4.56
CA ILE A 14 -14.18 16.29 4.01
C ILE A 14 -13.80 17.61 4.70
N ARG A 15 -13.73 17.62 6.04
CA ARG A 15 -13.38 18.82 6.79
C ARG A 15 -11.99 19.34 6.42
N ASP A 16 -10.98 18.48 6.56
CA ASP A 16 -9.58 18.86 6.35
C ASP A 16 -9.33 19.25 4.88
N PHE A 17 -10.02 18.60 3.93
CA PHE A 17 -9.92 18.92 2.51
C PHE A 17 -10.64 20.23 2.15
N SER A 18 -11.81 20.51 2.73
CA SER A 18 -12.50 21.78 2.56
C SER A 18 -11.65 22.96 3.05
N GLU A 19 -11.05 22.84 4.24
CA GLU A 19 -10.13 23.86 4.76
C GLU A 19 -8.93 24.07 3.83
N TYR A 20 -8.37 22.99 3.25
CA TYR A 20 -7.29 23.09 2.27
C TYR A 20 -7.72 23.83 0.99
N ILE A 21 -8.88 23.48 0.43
CA ILE A 21 -9.41 24.11 -0.79
C ILE A 21 -9.69 25.60 -0.58
N GLU A 22 -10.23 25.97 0.60
CA GLU A 22 -10.45 27.36 0.95
C GLU A 22 -9.15 28.16 1.06
N ASN A 23 -8.17 27.63 1.80
CA ASN A 23 -6.87 28.27 1.96
C ASN A 23 -6.08 28.37 0.64
N ALA A 24 -6.29 27.43 -0.27
CA ALA A 24 -5.68 27.45 -1.60
C ALA A 24 -6.42 28.37 -2.61
N GLY A 25 -7.59 28.91 -2.26
CA GLY A 25 -8.40 29.74 -3.16
C GLY A 25 -9.01 28.97 -4.33
N LEU A 26 -9.30 27.67 -4.14
CA LEU A 26 -9.76 26.76 -5.18
C LEU A 26 -11.27 26.46 -5.13
N GLN A 27 -12.04 27.20 -4.33
CA GLN A 27 -13.47 26.90 -4.12
C GLN A 27 -14.30 26.91 -5.41
N ASN A 28 -13.90 27.70 -6.41
CA ASN A 28 -14.59 27.80 -7.70
C ASN A 28 -14.13 26.76 -8.74
N SER A 29 -13.16 25.92 -8.38
CA SER A 29 -12.52 24.96 -9.28
C SER A 29 -12.79 23.49 -8.90
N VAL A 30 -13.39 23.25 -7.73
CA VAL A 30 -13.58 21.91 -7.17
C VAL A 30 -14.95 21.80 -6.53
N ASP A 31 -15.71 20.79 -6.92
CA ASP A 31 -16.91 20.37 -6.22
C ASP A 31 -16.58 19.22 -5.25
N ILE A 32 -17.02 19.33 -4.00
CA ILE A 32 -16.88 18.28 -2.98
C ILE A 32 -18.24 17.63 -2.76
N LEU A 33 -18.28 16.30 -2.89
CA LEU A 33 -19.49 15.50 -2.77
C LEU A 33 -19.29 14.38 -1.75
N GLU A 34 -20.30 14.16 -0.92
CA GLU A 34 -20.42 12.96 -0.09
C GLU A 34 -21.45 12.03 -0.72
N ALA A 35 -21.11 10.75 -0.87
CA ALA A 35 -21.98 9.77 -1.52
C ALA A 35 -21.97 8.44 -0.75
N THR A 36 -23.14 7.83 -0.65
CA THR A 36 -23.31 6.48 -0.08
C THR A 36 -23.74 5.52 -1.17
N TYR A 37 -23.24 4.28 -1.12
CA TYR A 37 -23.67 3.21 -2.01
C TYR A 37 -25.09 2.75 -1.67
N ILE A 38 -26.04 3.01 -2.57
CA ILE A 38 -27.45 2.58 -2.44
C ILE A 38 -27.68 1.23 -3.14
N LEU A 39 -27.04 1.02 -4.30
CA LEU A 39 -27.15 -0.19 -5.10
C LEU A 39 -25.77 -0.59 -5.65
N GLY A 40 -25.46 -1.89 -5.63
CA GLY A 40 -24.17 -2.45 -6.08
C GLY A 40 -23.28 -2.90 -4.92
N ASP A 41 -22.05 -3.33 -5.25
CA ASP A 41 -21.06 -3.79 -4.27
C ASP A 41 -19.86 -2.83 -4.22
N SER A 42 -19.71 -2.13 -3.09
CA SER A 42 -18.61 -1.19 -2.84
C SER A 42 -17.24 -1.89 -2.87
N LYS A 43 -17.16 -3.18 -2.56
CA LYS A 43 -15.92 -3.96 -2.67
C LYS A 43 -15.51 -4.14 -4.12
N GLU A 44 -16.46 -4.47 -4.99
CA GLU A 44 -16.19 -4.63 -6.42
C GLU A 44 -15.79 -3.31 -7.08
N LEU A 45 -16.38 -2.18 -6.67
CA LEU A 45 -15.89 -0.87 -7.07
C LEU A 45 -14.44 -0.67 -6.63
N ALA A 46 -14.14 -0.94 -5.36
CA ALA A 46 -12.82 -0.70 -4.81
C ALA A 46 -11.74 -1.54 -5.52
N LYS A 47 -12.03 -2.82 -5.77
CA LYS A 47 -11.18 -3.71 -6.56
C LYS A 47 -10.87 -3.12 -7.93
N ARG A 48 -11.91 -2.64 -8.64
CA ARG A 48 -11.76 -2.07 -9.98
C ARG A 48 -10.93 -0.77 -9.99
N ILE A 49 -11.19 0.14 -9.07
CA ILE A 49 -10.57 1.47 -9.08
C ILE A 49 -9.10 1.44 -8.69
N TRP A 50 -8.78 0.67 -7.64
CA TRP A 50 -7.45 0.63 -7.03
C TRP A 50 -6.67 -0.63 -7.38
N LYS A 51 -7.24 -1.54 -8.17
CA LYS A 51 -6.58 -2.79 -8.61
C LYS A 51 -6.04 -3.57 -7.41
N ILE A 52 -6.91 -3.79 -6.42
CA ILE A 52 -6.53 -4.32 -5.10
C ILE A 52 -5.81 -5.66 -5.24
N GLU A 53 -6.19 -6.48 -6.22
CA GLU A 53 -5.54 -7.74 -6.56
C GLU A 53 -4.07 -7.53 -6.99
N GLU A 54 -3.80 -6.65 -7.95
CA GLU A 54 -2.43 -6.32 -8.39
C GLU A 54 -1.58 -5.76 -7.24
N LEU A 55 -2.20 -4.97 -6.37
CA LEU A 55 -1.52 -4.42 -5.20
C LEU A 55 -1.18 -5.50 -4.17
N ASN A 56 -2.13 -6.43 -3.93
CA ASN A 56 -1.92 -7.56 -3.04
C ASN A 56 -0.83 -8.50 -3.56
N GLU A 57 -0.78 -8.76 -4.87
CA GLU A 57 0.28 -9.53 -5.53
C GLU A 57 1.66 -8.92 -5.26
N LYS A 58 1.80 -7.59 -5.37
CA LYS A 58 3.06 -6.89 -5.04
C LYS A 58 3.48 -7.11 -3.58
N TYR A 59 2.53 -7.09 -2.64
CA TYR A 59 2.82 -7.41 -1.23
C TYR A 59 3.23 -8.87 -1.03
N LEU A 60 2.57 -9.81 -1.71
CA LEU A 60 2.91 -11.23 -1.67
C LEU A 60 4.33 -11.49 -2.21
N GLU A 61 4.72 -10.82 -3.30
CA GLU A 61 6.09 -10.91 -3.82
C GLU A 61 7.14 -10.43 -2.81
N ILE A 62 6.86 -9.31 -2.12
CA ILE A 62 7.73 -8.77 -1.08
C ILE A 62 7.87 -9.78 0.06
N LEU A 63 6.75 -10.34 0.52
CA LEU A 63 6.71 -11.37 1.56
C LEU A 63 7.56 -12.58 1.19
N GLN A 64 7.37 -13.12 -0.02
CA GLN A 64 8.13 -14.27 -0.50
C GLN A 64 9.63 -13.99 -0.55
N LYS A 65 10.03 -12.82 -1.06
CA LYS A 65 11.45 -12.43 -1.12
C LYS A 65 12.06 -12.28 0.28
N ALA A 66 11.36 -11.62 1.19
CA ALA A 66 11.82 -11.41 2.55
C ALA A 66 11.89 -12.74 3.36
N GLN A 67 10.91 -13.64 3.20
CA GLN A 67 10.94 -14.97 3.83
C GLN A 67 12.10 -15.82 3.31
N LYS A 68 12.31 -15.87 1.99
CA LYS A 68 13.46 -16.58 1.38
C LYS A 68 14.79 -16.09 1.95
N MET A 69 14.92 -14.78 2.15
CA MET A 69 16.12 -14.18 2.75
C MET A 69 16.30 -14.61 4.22
N LYS A 70 15.24 -14.53 5.03
CA LYS A 70 15.26 -14.96 6.45
C LYS A 70 15.70 -16.42 6.59
N ASN A 71 15.17 -17.30 5.74
CA ASN A 71 15.52 -18.73 5.74
C ASN A 71 16.96 -18.98 5.27
N SER A 72 17.44 -18.25 4.25
CA SER A 72 18.82 -18.36 3.78
C SER A 72 19.84 -17.85 4.82
N HIS A 73 19.46 -16.88 5.66
CA HIS A 73 20.32 -16.35 6.72
C HIS A 73 20.65 -17.41 7.79
N LEU A 74 19.69 -18.28 8.12
CA LEU A 74 19.88 -19.39 9.08
C LEU A 74 20.91 -20.44 8.60
N ILE A 75 21.19 -20.51 7.30
CA ILE A 75 22.04 -21.55 6.69
C ILE A 75 23.51 -21.09 6.56
N THR A 76 23.81 -19.78 6.61
CA THR A 76 25.09 -19.23 6.10
C THR A 76 26.03 -18.68 7.17
N THR A 77 26.14 -19.33 8.32
CA THR A 77 27.04 -18.94 9.43
C THR A 77 28.48 -19.44 9.27
N ARG A 78 29.11 -19.32 8.09
CA ARG A 78 30.53 -19.76 7.88
C ARG A 78 31.48 -18.82 7.09
N GLY A 79 31.09 -17.62 6.66
CA GLY A 79 32.03 -16.71 5.95
C GLY A 79 31.66 -15.22 6.05
N ARG A 80 32.23 -14.49 7.01
CA ARG A 80 31.58 -13.35 7.68
C ARG A 80 31.61 -11.96 7.00
N THR A 81 32.40 -11.67 5.97
CA THR A 81 32.58 -10.25 5.56
C THR A 81 31.99 -9.87 4.20
N LYS A 82 32.21 -10.66 3.14
CA LYS A 82 31.68 -10.34 1.79
C LYS A 82 30.17 -10.60 1.65
N GLN A 83 29.63 -11.51 2.47
CA GLN A 83 28.20 -11.83 2.54
C GLN A 83 27.38 -10.73 3.21
N LEU A 84 27.95 -10.01 4.19
CA LEU A 84 27.23 -8.98 4.95
C LEU A 84 26.84 -7.79 4.08
N ASN A 85 27.75 -7.32 3.21
CA ASN A 85 27.47 -6.21 2.30
C ASN A 85 26.41 -6.58 1.24
N SER A 86 26.45 -7.82 0.73
CA SER A 86 25.44 -8.32 -0.22
C SER A 86 24.07 -8.55 0.45
N LEU A 87 24.05 -8.88 1.73
CA LEU A 87 22.81 -9.02 2.49
C LEU A 87 22.17 -7.64 2.75
N ASN A 88 22.98 -6.67 3.20
CA ASN A 88 22.51 -5.31 3.44
C ASN A 88 21.93 -4.66 2.17
N SER A 89 22.55 -4.91 1.00
CA SER A 89 22.00 -4.39 -0.27
C SER A 89 20.66 -5.04 -0.63
N LYS A 90 20.50 -6.35 -0.43
CA LYS A 90 19.22 -7.05 -0.67
C LYS A 90 18.11 -6.61 0.28
N VAL A 91 18.44 -6.42 1.57
CA VAL A 91 17.49 -5.88 2.56
C VAL A 91 17.04 -4.49 2.12
N LYS A 92 17.98 -3.63 1.69
CA LYS A 92 17.68 -2.29 1.18
C LYS A 92 16.76 -2.34 -0.04
N GLU A 93 17.04 -3.21 -1.02
CA GLU A 93 16.20 -3.38 -2.22
C GLU A 93 14.76 -3.77 -1.85
N ILE A 94 14.59 -4.72 -0.93
CA ILE A 94 13.26 -5.16 -0.46
C ILE A 94 12.54 -4.01 0.24
N LYS A 95 13.23 -3.21 1.06
CA LYS A 95 12.67 -2.03 1.73
C LYS A 95 12.23 -0.97 0.72
N GLU A 96 13.07 -0.65 -0.26
CA GLU A 96 12.73 0.30 -1.32
C GLU A 96 11.51 -0.17 -2.12
N LYS A 97 11.43 -1.46 -2.46
CA LYS A 97 10.25 -2.03 -3.12
C LYS A 97 9.01 -1.91 -2.24
N TYR A 98 9.11 -2.22 -0.95
CA TYR A 98 7.99 -2.08 -0.01
C TYR A 98 7.49 -0.64 0.09
N VAL A 99 8.38 0.34 0.23
CA VAL A 99 8.00 1.76 0.28
C VAL A 99 7.30 2.19 -1.01
N LYS A 100 7.81 1.77 -2.18
CA LYS A 100 7.15 2.07 -3.47
C LYS A 100 5.73 1.50 -3.55
N VAL A 101 5.52 0.29 -3.05
CA VAL A 101 4.18 -0.31 -3.02
C VAL A 101 3.27 0.44 -2.04
N LEU A 102 3.80 0.77 -0.86
CA LEU A 102 3.07 1.48 0.19
C LEU A 102 2.63 2.89 -0.24
N LEU A 103 3.47 3.62 -0.98
CA LEU A 103 3.13 4.94 -1.52
C LEU A 103 1.99 4.90 -2.55
N GLY A 104 1.80 3.76 -3.21
CA GLY A 104 0.68 3.54 -4.14
C GLY A 104 -0.55 2.91 -3.48
N ASP A 105 -0.51 2.61 -2.18
CA ASP A 105 -1.62 1.97 -1.48
C ASP A 105 -2.66 3.02 -1.04
N PRO A 106 -3.95 2.87 -1.40
CA PRO A 106 -5.04 3.77 -0.99
C PRO A 106 -5.45 3.67 0.49
N PHE A 107 -4.86 2.76 1.26
CA PHE A 107 -5.17 2.53 2.68
C PHE A 107 -6.66 2.25 2.96
N LEU A 108 -7.35 1.59 2.03
CA LEU A 108 -8.79 1.35 2.17
C LEU A 108 -9.15 0.69 3.52
N PRO A 109 -10.32 1.02 4.10
CA PRO A 109 -10.88 0.31 5.25
C PRO A 109 -10.92 -1.20 5.06
N SER A 110 -10.74 -1.95 6.15
CA SER A 110 -10.72 -3.43 6.11
C SER A 110 -12.00 -4.04 5.52
N ALA A 111 -13.13 -3.35 5.67
CA ALA A 111 -14.40 -3.74 5.08
C ALA A 111 -14.38 -3.79 3.54
N LEU A 112 -13.48 -3.05 2.87
CA LEU A 112 -13.33 -3.02 1.41
C LEU A 112 -12.20 -3.92 0.90
N LEU A 113 -11.41 -4.51 1.79
CA LEU A 113 -10.25 -5.32 1.44
C LEU A 113 -10.61 -6.81 1.38
N PRO A 114 -9.88 -7.61 0.57
CA PRO A 114 -10.00 -9.06 0.61
C PRO A 114 -9.49 -9.61 1.95
N LYS A 115 -10.06 -10.74 2.41
CA LYS A 115 -9.71 -11.35 3.71
C LYS A 115 -8.22 -11.69 3.85
N ASN A 116 -7.55 -12.00 2.74
CA ASN A 116 -6.14 -12.39 2.65
C ASN A 116 -5.23 -11.25 2.17
N TYR A 117 -5.61 -10.00 2.44
CA TYR A 117 -4.78 -8.85 2.05
C TYR A 117 -3.47 -8.79 2.85
N SER A 118 -2.34 -8.76 2.14
CA SER A 118 -1.02 -9.04 2.69
C SER A 118 -0.26 -7.83 3.23
N ARG A 119 -0.83 -6.61 3.19
CA ARG A 119 -0.16 -5.37 3.65
C ARG A 119 0.39 -5.50 5.07
N ASP A 120 -0.44 -5.91 6.03
CA ASP A 120 -0.03 -5.98 7.44
C ASP A 120 1.05 -7.03 7.68
N GLN A 121 0.94 -8.18 7.00
CA GLN A 121 1.95 -9.24 7.07
C GLN A 121 3.29 -8.76 6.51
N ALA A 122 3.26 -8.07 5.36
CA ALA A 122 4.45 -7.48 4.76
C ALA A 122 5.07 -6.43 5.68
N GLY A 123 4.27 -5.55 6.27
CA GLY A 123 4.73 -4.54 7.22
C GLY A 123 5.42 -5.14 8.45
N ARG A 124 4.85 -6.19 9.04
CA ARG A 124 5.48 -6.91 10.17
C ARG A 124 6.82 -7.52 9.80
N LEU A 125 6.88 -8.24 8.68
CA LEU A 125 8.11 -8.90 8.23
C LEU A 125 9.20 -7.88 7.89
N ILE A 126 8.83 -6.76 7.27
CA ILE A 126 9.76 -5.67 6.98
C ILE A 126 10.27 -5.04 8.29
N LYS A 127 9.40 -4.86 9.29
CA LYS A 127 9.78 -4.37 10.63
C LYS A 127 10.74 -5.30 11.36
N GLU A 128 10.61 -6.63 11.21
CA GLU A 128 11.57 -7.60 11.76
C GLU A 128 12.95 -7.56 11.07
N LEU A 129 13.04 -6.98 9.86
CA LEU A 129 14.31 -6.70 9.19
C LEU A 129 14.90 -5.34 9.62
N PHE A 130 14.33 -4.67 10.63
CA PHE A 130 14.89 -3.53 11.37
C PHE A 130 15.29 -3.98 12.76
#